data_AF-A0A9Q4FYI4-F1
#
_entry.id   AF-A0A9Q4FYI4-F1
#
_cell.length_a   1.000
_cell.length_b   1.000
_cell.length_c   1.000
_cell.angle_alpha   90.00
_cell.angle_beta   90.00
_cell.angle_gamma   90.00
#
_symmetry.space_group_name_H-M   'P 1'
#
loop_
_entity.id
_entity.type
_entity.pdbx_description
1 polymer ?
#
loop_
_entity_poly.entity_id
_entity_poly.type
_entity_poly.pdbx_seq_one_letter_code
_entity_poly.pdbx_strand_id
1 'polypeptide(L)'
;MKVKYLFAVCIFSLLINFFSVYNVFIGIASIFPLLILFNINLFVKLVDNANAVPEEKRHFFQRNMAHIGKEKSSRAMNTFSLITGLVLTYLGSVLFTYTTFSQRASLQDYIVANIPWAPLTYLLSLVGFALFSLSLILVTANVMSLRRKHQIFQG
;
A
#
# COMPACT_ATOMS: atom_id res chain seq x y z
N MET A 1 -9.32 10.23 -7.48
CA MET A 1 -9.08 10.59 -6.07
C MET A 1 -7.65 11.13 -5.93
N LYS A 2 -7.40 12.25 -5.24
CA LYS A 2 -6.03 12.75 -5.05
C LYS A 2 -5.26 11.78 -4.14
N VAL A 3 -3.98 11.49 -4.44
CA VAL A 3 -3.12 10.54 -3.70
C VAL A 3 -3.12 10.80 -2.19
N LYS A 4 -3.24 12.07 -1.76
CA LYS A 4 -3.36 12.44 -0.35
C LYS A 4 -4.52 11.78 0.39
N TYR A 5 -5.67 11.58 -0.27
CA TYR A 5 -6.83 10.93 0.34
C TYR A 5 -6.66 9.41 0.39
N LEU A 6 -6.01 8.81 -0.61
CA LEU A 6 -5.61 7.39 -0.56
C LEU A 6 -4.67 7.13 0.62
N PHE A 7 -3.66 7.99 0.79
CA PHE A 7 -2.72 7.91 1.91
C PHE A 7 -3.44 8.00 3.25
N ALA A 8 -4.38 8.93 3.39
CA ALA A 8 -5.20 9.06 4.59
C ALA A 8 -6.02 7.79 4.88
N VAL A 9 -6.66 7.19 3.86
CA VAL A 9 -7.42 5.94 4.03
C VAL A 9 -6.53 4.79 4.50
N CYS A 10 -5.32 4.66 3.94
CA CYS A 10 -4.36 3.65 4.39
C CYS A 10 -3.90 3.89 5.84
N ILE A 11 -3.63 5.14 6.22
CA ILE A 11 -3.26 5.49 7.60
C ILE A 11 -4.41 5.21 8.57
N PHE A 12 -5.63 5.62 8.25
CA PHE A 12 -6.78 5.35 9.11
C PHE A 12 -7.07 3.85 9.23
N SER A 13 -6.94 3.09 8.14
CA SER A 13 -6.99 1.62 8.18
C SER A 13 -5.95 1.06 9.14
N LEU A 14 -4.69 1.49 9.03
CA LEU A 14 -3.62 1.05 9.92
C LEU A 14 -3.94 1.36 11.38
N LEU A 15 -4.28 2.62 11.69
CA LEU A 15 -4.56 3.05 13.06
C LEU A 15 -5.74 2.27 13.66
N ILE A 16 -6.87 2.19 12.95
CA ILE A 16 -8.07 1.52 13.45
C ILE A 16 -7.82 0.03 13.67
N ASN A 17 -7.10 -0.64 12.76
CA ASN A 17 -6.76 -2.06 12.95
C ASN A 17 -5.73 -2.29 14.05
N PHE A 18 -4.85 -1.32 14.34
CA PHE A 18 -3.90 -1.42 15.46
C PHE A 18 -4.59 -1.21 16.82
N PHE A 19 -5.54 -0.27 16.90
CA PHE A 19 -6.35 -0.04 18.10
C PHE A 19 -7.37 -1.16 18.33
N SER A 20 -7.84 -1.80 17.27
CA SER A 20 -8.60 -3.04 17.36
C SER A 20 -7.66 -4.19 17.69
N VAL A 21 -7.53 -4.53 18.98
CA VAL A 21 -6.73 -5.69 19.45
C VAL A 21 -7.07 -7.00 18.71
N TYR A 22 -8.31 -7.11 18.19
CA TYR A 22 -8.72 -8.23 17.33
C TYR A 22 -8.00 -8.30 15.97
N ASN A 23 -7.46 -7.19 15.47
CA ASN A 23 -7.00 -7.04 14.09
C ASN A 23 -5.51 -6.70 13.99
N VAL A 24 -4.70 -7.01 15.00
CA VAL A 24 -3.26 -6.67 15.02
C VAL A 24 -2.55 -7.13 13.74
N PHE A 25 -2.83 -8.34 13.26
CA PHE A 25 -2.26 -8.86 12.02
C PHE A 25 -2.74 -8.11 10.77
N ILE A 26 -4.01 -7.69 10.72
CA ILE A 26 -4.52 -6.80 9.65
C ILE A 26 -3.89 -5.40 9.76
N GLY A 27 -3.59 -4.93 10.96
CA GLY A 27 -2.81 -3.73 11.21
C GLY A 27 -1.42 -3.83 10.57
N ILE A 28 -0.70 -4.92 10.81
CA ILE A 28 0.58 -5.21 10.14
C ILE A 28 0.39 -5.27 8.62
N ALA A 29 -0.66 -5.95 8.13
CA ALA A 29 -0.96 -6.04 6.71
C ALA A 29 -1.25 -4.67 6.06
N SER A 30 -1.82 -3.72 6.81
CA SER A 30 -2.12 -2.36 6.35
C SER A 30 -0.87 -1.53 6.02
N ILE A 31 0.32 -1.96 6.47
CA ILE A 31 1.60 -1.32 6.13
C ILE A 31 1.95 -1.53 4.65
N PHE A 32 1.66 -2.69 4.07
CA PHE A 32 2.07 -3.01 2.70
C PHE A 32 1.40 -2.12 1.64
N PRO A 33 0.07 -1.89 1.65
CA PRO A 33 -0.56 -0.94 0.72
C PRO A 33 0.02 0.48 0.85
N LEU A 34 0.38 0.89 2.07
CA LEU A 34 0.97 2.19 2.35
C LEU A 34 2.39 2.30 1.79
N LEU A 35 3.22 1.26 1.94
CA LEU A 35 4.55 1.17 1.34
C LEU A 35 4.49 1.18 -0.20
N ILE A 36 3.57 0.44 -0.81
CA ILE A 36 3.36 0.48 -2.26
C ILE A 36 3.03 1.89 -2.71
N LEU A 37 2.06 2.50 -2.04
CA LEU A 37 1.59 3.83 -2.41
C LEU A 37 2.68 4.88 -2.22
N PHE A 38 3.48 4.80 -1.16
CA PHE A 38 4.62 5.70 -0.95
C PHE A 38 5.70 5.52 -2.02
N ASN A 39 6.21 4.30 -2.19
CA ASN A 39 7.36 4.02 -3.06
C ASN A 39 7.05 4.31 -4.53
N ILE A 40 5.88 3.89 -5.03
CA ILE A 40 5.53 4.11 -6.44
C ILE A 40 5.35 5.60 -6.72
N ASN A 41 4.66 6.34 -5.86
CA ASN A 41 4.46 7.78 -6.08
C ASN A 41 5.77 8.57 -5.93
N LEU A 42 6.67 8.16 -5.04
CA LEU A 42 8.00 8.76 -4.93
C LEU A 42 8.80 8.50 -6.20
N PHE A 43 8.83 7.26 -6.69
CA PHE A 43 9.54 6.87 -7.91
C PHE A 43 9.03 7.65 -9.13
N VAL A 44 7.72 7.71 -9.34
CA VAL A 44 7.10 8.49 -10.43
C VAL A 44 7.54 9.96 -10.36
N LYS A 45 7.44 10.59 -9.18
CA LYS A 45 7.87 11.98 -9.01
C LYS A 45 9.35 12.18 -9.31
N LEU A 46 10.22 11.25 -8.90
CA LEU A 46 11.65 11.34 -9.16
C LEU A 46 11.94 11.29 -10.67
N VAL A 47 11.30 10.38 -11.40
CA VAL A 47 11.49 10.25 -12.85
C VAL A 47 10.87 11.42 -13.60
N ASP A 48 9.67 11.87 -13.24
CA ASP A 48 9.02 13.02 -13.86
C ASP A 48 9.83 14.31 -13.64
N ASN A 49 10.35 14.53 -12.43
CA ASN A 49 11.23 15.67 -12.13
C ASN A 49 12.55 15.60 -12.90
N ALA A 50 13.15 14.41 -13.04
CA ALA A 50 14.35 14.22 -13.84
C ALA A 50 14.10 14.50 -15.32
N ASN A 51 12.93 14.14 -15.84
CA ASN A 51 12.53 14.39 -17.22
C ASN A 51 12.20 15.86 -17.51
N ALA A 52 11.71 16.62 -16.52
CA ALA A 52 11.37 18.03 -16.67
C ALA A 52 12.61 18.95 -16.85
N VAL A 53 13.78 18.54 -16.37
CA VAL A 53 15.03 19.31 -16.54
C VAL A 53 15.58 19.09 -17.96
N PRO A 54 15.99 20.15 -18.69
CA PRO A 54 16.64 20.02 -19.99
C PRO A 54 17.91 19.17 -19.90
N GLU A 55 18.16 18.34 -20.90
CA GLU A 55 19.22 17.32 -20.85
C GLU A 55 20.62 17.89 -20.58
N GLU A 56 20.90 19.08 -21.12
CA GLU A 56 22.14 19.84 -20.93
C GLU A 56 22.36 20.32 -19.49
N LYS A 57 21.28 20.45 -18.70
CA LYS A 57 21.30 20.94 -17.32
C LYS A 57 21.16 19.83 -16.29
N ARG A 58 21.06 18.56 -16.71
CA ARG A 58 20.88 17.42 -15.80
C ARG A 58 22.19 17.07 -15.11
N HIS A 59 22.15 17.02 -13.78
CA HIS A 59 23.23 16.40 -13.00
C HIS A 59 23.22 14.87 -13.20
N PHE A 60 24.34 14.21 -12.85
CA PHE A 60 24.53 12.76 -13.03
C PHE A 60 23.34 11.90 -12.55
N PHE A 61 22.84 12.16 -11.34
CA PHE A 61 21.70 11.44 -10.78
C PHE A 61 20.40 11.61 -11.59
N GLN A 62 20.08 12.84 -12.00
CA GLN A 62 18.90 13.12 -12.82
C GLN A 62 19.01 12.48 -14.19
N ARG A 63 20.22 12.45 -14.77
CA ARG A 63 20.47 11.81 -16.07
C ARG A 63 20.18 10.30 -16.01
N ASN A 64 20.66 9.62 -14.96
CA ASN A 64 20.40 8.21 -14.74
C ASN A 64 18.90 7.91 -14.52
N MET A 65 18.21 8.72 -13.70
CA MET A 65 16.78 8.54 -13.46
C MET A 65 15.92 8.75 -14.71
N ALA A 66 16.26 9.74 -15.55
CA ALA A 66 15.59 9.94 -16.82
C ALA A 66 15.86 8.80 -17.81
N HIS A 67 17.07 8.21 -17.79
CA HIS A 67 17.43 7.06 -18.63
C HIS A 67 16.62 5.81 -18.26
N ILE A 68 16.51 5.53 -16.96
CA ILE A 68 15.68 4.44 -16.40
C ILE A 68 14.22 4.56 -16.86
N GLY A 69 13.70 5.79 -17.00
CA GLY A 69 12.36 6.04 -17.52
C GLY A 69 12.17 5.77 -19.02
N LYS A 70 13.25 5.81 -19.82
CA LYS A 70 13.20 5.69 -21.29
C LYS A 70 13.51 4.28 -21.80
N GLU A 71 14.38 3.54 -21.13
CA GLU A 71 14.78 2.20 -21.55
C GLU A 71 13.62 1.20 -21.51
N LYS A 72 13.44 0.42 -22.57
CA LYS A 72 12.38 -0.60 -22.65
C LYS A 72 12.54 -1.71 -21.61
N SER A 73 13.78 -2.16 -21.38
CA SER A 73 14.12 -3.15 -20.34
C SER A 73 13.77 -2.65 -18.94
N SER A 74 14.14 -1.40 -18.62
CA SER A 74 13.82 -0.73 -17.37
C SER A 74 12.30 -0.57 -17.18
N ARG A 75 11.55 -0.22 -18.24
CA ARG A 75 10.08 -0.14 -18.21
C ARG A 75 9.40 -1.49 -17.95
N ALA A 76 9.90 -2.56 -18.58
CA ALA A 76 9.42 -3.91 -18.32
C ALA A 76 9.71 -4.34 -16.87
N MET A 77 10.91 -4.08 -16.37
CA MET A 77 11.31 -4.38 -14.99
C MET A 77 10.48 -3.59 -13.97
N ASN A 78 10.27 -2.30 -14.19
CA ASN A 78 9.42 -1.44 -13.33
C ASN A 78 7.99 -1.99 -13.26
N THR A 79 7.43 -2.40 -14.40
CA THR A 79 6.08 -2.97 -14.47
C THR A 79 6.01 -4.30 -13.74
N PHE A 80 7.01 -5.16 -13.91
CA PHE A 80 7.11 -6.44 -13.22
C PHE A 80 7.21 -6.24 -11.70
N SER A 81 8.11 -5.37 -11.22
CA SER A 81 8.26 -5.07 -9.80
C SER A 81 6.98 -4.53 -9.17
N LEU A 82 6.25 -3.68 -9.89
CA LEU A 82 4.98 -3.11 -9.45
C LEU A 82 3.87 -4.17 -9.34
N ILE A 83 3.76 -5.09 -10.31
CA ILE A 83 2.79 -6.19 -10.27
C ILE A 83 3.17 -7.19 -9.16
N THR A 84 4.44 -7.57 -9.07
CA THR A 84 4.93 -8.50 -8.03
C THR A 84 4.71 -7.92 -6.63
N GLY A 85 4.94 -6.62 -6.43
CA GLY A 85 4.65 -5.94 -5.16
C GLY A 85 3.16 -6.01 -4.78
N LEU A 86 2.25 -5.80 -5.74
CA LEU A 86 0.82 -5.99 -5.52
C LEU A 86 0.49 -7.44 -5.15
N VAL A 87 0.99 -8.42 -5.91
CA VAL A 87 0.73 -9.84 -5.65
C VAL A 87 1.19 -10.24 -4.25
N LEU A 88 2.40 -9.87 -3.85
CA LEU A 88 2.92 -10.14 -2.50
C LEU A 88 2.07 -9.47 -1.41
N THR A 89 1.58 -8.26 -1.67
CA THR A 89 0.67 -7.58 -0.75
C THR A 89 -0.65 -8.32 -0.60
N TYR A 90 -1.24 -8.81 -1.69
CA TYR A 90 -2.46 -9.63 -1.61
C TYR A 90 -2.22 -10.96 -0.89
N LEU A 91 -1.13 -11.67 -1.19
CA LEU A 91 -0.79 -12.92 -0.52
C LEU A 91 -0.58 -12.71 0.99
N GLY A 92 0.19 -11.69 1.38
CA GLY A 92 0.36 -11.31 2.78
C GLY A 92 -0.95 -10.91 3.44
N SER A 93 -1.81 -10.15 2.74
CA SER A 93 -3.13 -9.74 3.23
C SER A 93 -4.03 -10.95 3.50
N VAL A 94 -4.05 -11.92 2.60
CA VAL A 94 -4.82 -13.17 2.76
C VAL A 94 -4.30 -13.97 3.95
N LEU A 95 -2.97 -14.14 4.06
CA LEU A 95 -2.34 -14.84 5.17
C LEU A 95 -2.70 -14.19 6.52
N PHE A 96 -2.51 -12.88 6.66
CA PHE A 96 -2.79 -12.18 7.91
C PHE A 96 -4.28 -12.12 8.25
N THR A 97 -5.14 -12.05 7.23
CA THR A 97 -6.60 -12.14 7.43
C THR A 97 -6.97 -13.52 7.95
N TYR A 98 -6.44 -14.60 7.35
CA TYR A 98 -6.66 -15.96 7.80
C TYR A 98 -6.19 -16.17 9.25
N THR A 99 -4.97 -15.72 9.58
CA THR A 99 -4.42 -15.80 10.95
C THR A 99 -5.27 -15.02 11.96
N THR A 100 -5.81 -13.86 11.56
CA THR A 100 -6.70 -13.06 12.41
C THR A 100 -7.98 -13.84 12.75
N PHE A 101 -8.61 -14.46 11.75
CA PHE A 101 -9.84 -15.22 11.98
C PHE A 101 -9.60 -16.52 12.75
N SER A 102 -8.48 -17.21 12.51
CA SER A 102 -8.16 -18.45 13.22
C SER A 102 -7.85 -18.23 14.70
N GLN A 103 -7.25 -17.09 15.06
CA GLN A 103 -6.95 -16.74 16.45
C GLN A 103 -8.07 -15.96 17.16
N ARG A 104 -9.20 -15.71 16.47
CA ARG A 104 -10.26 -14.84 16.99
C ARG A 104 -10.89 -15.36 18.28
N ALA A 105 -11.17 -16.66 18.36
CA ALA A 105 -11.76 -17.27 19.54
C ALA A 105 -10.82 -17.15 20.77
N SER A 106 -9.53 -17.48 20.59
CA SER A 106 -8.52 -17.35 21.65
C SER A 106 -8.32 -15.89 22.11
N LEU A 107 -8.43 -14.93 21.19
CA LEU A 107 -8.34 -13.50 21.53
C LEU A 107 -9.61 -12.98 22.20
N GLN A 108 -10.78 -13.52 21.86
CA GLN A 108 -12.06 -13.06 22.39
C GLN A 108 -12.15 -13.26 23.89
N ASP A 109 -11.77 -14.44 24.40
CA ASP A 109 -11.82 -14.72 25.84
C ASP A 109 -10.87 -13.80 26.62
N TYR A 110 -9.67 -13.58 26.09
CA TYR A 110 -8.71 -12.66 26.68
C TYR A 110 -9.23 -11.20 26.69
N ILE A 111 -9.80 -10.74 25.58
CA ILE A 111 -10.28 -9.36 25.42
C ILE A 111 -11.48 -9.10 26.33
N VAL A 112 -12.45 -10.01 26.38
CA VAL A 112 -13.64 -9.84 27.23
C VAL A 112 -13.25 -9.83 28.71
N ALA A 113 -12.27 -10.64 29.11
CA ALA A 113 -11.83 -10.70 30.51
C ALA A 113 -10.98 -9.49 30.95
N ASN A 114 -10.21 -8.88 30.04
CA ASN A 114 -9.19 -7.88 30.40
C ASN A 114 -9.44 -6.46 29.84
N ILE A 115 -10.37 -6.28 28.88
CA ILE A 115 -10.59 -5.00 28.21
C ILE A 115 -12.01 -4.48 28.53
N PRO A 116 -12.15 -3.42 29.34
CA PRO A 116 -13.45 -2.87 29.74
C PRO A 116 -14.30 -2.37 28.57
N TRP A 117 -13.65 -2.00 27.46
CA TRP A 117 -14.28 -1.51 26.23
C TRP A 117 -14.32 -2.57 25.12
N ALA A 118 -14.42 -3.87 25.46
CA ALA A 118 -14.50 -4.97 24.50
C ALA A 118 -15.56 -4.79 23.37
N PRO A 119 -16.77 -4.22 23.62
CA PRO A 119 -17.72 -3.95 22.54
C PRO A 119 -17.19 -2.93 21.52
N LEU A 120 -16.45 -1.92 21.99
CA LEU A 120 -15.86 -0.89 21.12
C LEU A 120 -14.72 -1.47 20.26
N THR A 121 -13.85 -2.32 20.84
CA THR A 121 -12.79 -2.97 20.07
C THR A 121 -13.34 -3.92 19.01
N TYR A 122 -14.46 -4.58 19.29
CA TYR A 122 -15.16 -5.38 18.29
C TYR A 122 -15.70 -4.54 17.13
N LEU A 123 -16.35 -3.41 17.41
CA LEU A 123 -16.82 -2.49 16.36
C LEU A 123 -15.66 -1.93 15.52
N LEU A 124 -14.57 -1.54 16.17
CA LEU A 124 -13.35 -1.09 15.49
C LEU A 124 -12.76 -2.18 14.61
N SER A 125 -12.88 -3.46 14.98
CA SER A 125 -12.42 -4.59 14.16
C SER A 125 -13.17 -4.69 12.82
N LEU A 126 -14.49 -4.45 12.83
CA LEU A 126 -15.31 -4.49 11.63
C LEU A 126 -15.00 -3.29 10.71
N VAL A 127 -14.93 -2.10 11.29
CA VAL A 127 -14.59 -0.87 10.57
C VAL A 127 -13.17 -0.95 10.01
N GLY A 128 -12.22 -1.46 10.80
CA GLY A 128 -10.84 -1.65 10.41
C GLY A 128 -10.69 -2.62 9.24
N PHE A 129 -11.39 -3.75 9.28
CA PHE A 129 -11.38 -4.71 8.18
C PHE A 129 -11.97 -4.10 6.89
N ALA A 130 -13.10 -3.41 6.99
CA ALA A 130 -13.72 -2.75 5.84
C ALA A 130 -12.81 -1.68 5.22
N LEU A 131 -12.17 -0.85 6.05
CA LEU A 131 -11.19 0.15 5.61
C LEU A 131 -9.96 -0.49 4.98
N PHE A 132 -9.51 -1.62 5.51
CA PHE A 132 -8.39 -2.37 4.94
C PHE A 132 -8.73 -2.90 3.54
N SER A 133 -9.87 -3.57 3.38
CA SER A 133 -10.33 -4.04 2.06
C SER A 133 -10.49 -2.88 1.07
N LEU A 134 -11.07 -1.76 1.51
CA LEU A 134 -11.20 -0.56 0.70
C LEU A 134 -9.84 0.00 0.29
N SER A 135 -8.87 0.02 1.21
CA SER A 135 -7.51 0.49 0.95
C SER A 135 -6.81 -0.35 -0.12
N LEU A 136 -6.97 -1.68 -0.10
CA LEU A 136 -6.43 -2.58 -1.13
C LEU A 136 -7.02 -2.27 -2.51
N ILE A 137 -8.34 -2.13 -2.59
CA ILE A 137 -9.04 -1.81 -3.85
C ILE A 137 -8.55 -0.46 -4.41
N LEU A 138 -8.48 0.56 -3.54
CA LEU A 138 -8.07 1.90 -3.94
C LEU A 138 -6.60 1.97 -4.35
N VAL A 139 -5.70 1.29 -3.63
CA VAL A 139 -4.28 1.20 -3.99
C VAL A 139 -4.11 0.48 -5.32
N THR A 140 -4.79 -0.66 -5.53
CA THR A 140 -4.78 -1.38 -6.81
C THR A 140 -5.28 -0.50 -7.95
N ALA A 141 -6.38 0.23 -7.75
CA ALA A 141 -6.90 1.16 -8.76
C ALA A 141 -5.90 2.28 -9.08
N ASN A 142 -5.22 2.84 -8.07
CA ASN A 142 -4.18 3.85 -8.25
C ASN A 142 -3.00 3.30 -9.06
N VAL A 143 -2.51 2.11 -8.69
CA VAL A 143 -1.39 1.44 -9.36
C VAL A 143 -1.73 1.14 -10.83
N MET A 144 -2.93 0.63 -11.10
CA MET A 144 -3.41 0.39 -12.47
C MET A 144 -3.56 1.70 -13.26
N SER A 145 -3.98 2.79 -12.61
CA SER A 145 -4.04 4.11 -13.25
C SER A 145 -2.66 4.63 -13.61
N LEU A 146 -1.67 4.49 -12.71
CA LEU A 146 -0.29 4.90 -12.95
C LEU A 146 0.35 4.12 -14.09
N ARG A 147 0.16 2.79 -14.11
CA ARG A 147 0.63 1.94 -15.22
C ARG A 147 0.09 2.40 -16.57
N ARG A 148 -1.18 2.82 -16.64
CA ARG A 148 -1.79 3.31 -17.88
C ARG A 148 -1.31 4.71 -18.28
N LYS A 149 -0.97 5.57 -17.31
CA LYS A 149 -0.68 6.99 -17.55
C LYS A 149 0.80 7.33 -17.74
N HIS A 150 1.71 6.60 -17.09
CA HIS A 150 3.14 6.92 -17.13
C HIS A 150 3.90 5.97 -18.05
N GLN A 151 4.68 6.55 -18.97
CA GLN A 151 5.50 5.79 -19.93
C GLN A 151 6.52 4.88 -19.23
N ILE A 152 6.93 5.20 -18.01
CA ILE A 152 7.90 4.43 -17.20
C ILE A 152 7.42 3.02 -16.84
N PHE A 153 6.12 2.75 -17.05
CA PHE A 153 5.46 1.45 -16.85
C PHE A 153 4.84 0.89 -18.14
N GLN A 154 5.16 1.47 -19.30
CA GLN A 154 4.69 1.03 -20.62
C GLN A 154 5.87 0.40 -21.37
N GLY A 155 6.07 -0.90 -21.13
CA GLY A 155 7.06 -1.73 -21.80
C GLY A 155 6.51 -2.45 -23.03
#